data_AF-A0A8J2WBD9-F1
#
_entry.id   AF-A0A8J2WBD9-F1
#
_cell.length_a   1.000
_cell.length_b   1.000
_cell.length_c   1.000
_cell.angle_alpha   90.00
_cell.angle_beta   90.00
_cell.angle_gamma   90.00
#
_symmetry.space_group_name_H-M   'P 1'
#
loop_
_entity.id
_entity.type
_entity.pdbx_description
1 polymer ?
#
loop_
_entity_poly.entity_id
_entity_poly.type
_entity_poly.pdbx_seq_one_letter_code
_entity_poly.pdbx_strand_id
1 'polypeptide(L)'
;MGVPMVKKCCCCANLHTGTLIIGYLYAIWSLLELVVYVLLVRLAPLGTVGVVSSHKYIFYGTAAIVSGVTLFCSLLLILAAYKKLPFLTLPWTIVTGILTAVFFVLCLTGISLILQDTGEMLEIEIIIIIVHLTRACISVYCIIVVHSRHKQIMYEDDENRFQRSARRYQPVEIRDVAM
;
A
#
# COMPACT_ATOMS: atom_id res chain seq x y z
N MET A 1 -17.60 -7.77 -10.23
CA MET A 1 -17.61 -6.32 -10.52
C MET A 1 -16.30 -5.94 -11.18
N GLY A 2 -16.34 -5.43 -12.41
CA GLY A 2 -15.15 -5.13 -13.21
C GLY A 2 -14.53 -3.79 -12.84
N VAL A 3 -13.54 -3.80 -11.95
CA VAL A 3 -12.69 -2.63 -11.69
C VAL A 3 -11.84 -2.34 -12.93
N PRO A 4 -11.80 -1.09 -13.45
CA PRO A 4 -11.11 -0.75 -14.68
C PRO A 4 -9.60 -0.99 -14.56
N MET A 5 -9.03 -1.67 -15.55
CA MET A 5 -7.59 -1.85 -15.66
C MET A 5 -6.95 -0.65 -16.34
N VAL A 6 -5.99 -0.03 -15.67
CA VAL A 6 -5.23 1.08 -16.21
C VAL A 6 -4.01 0.53 -16.93
N LYS A 7 -3.96 0.67 -18.27
CA LYS A 7 -2.87 0.17 -19.13
C LYS A 7 -1.61 1.06 -19.13
N LYS A 8 -1.70 2.30 -18.62
CA LYS A 8 -0.59 3.27 -18.57
C LYS A 8 -0.62 4.01 -17.24
N CYS A 9 0.52 4.11 -16.55
CA CYS A 9 0.65 5.01 -15.40
C CYS A 9 0.76 6.47 -15.88
N CYS A 10 0.53 7.47 -15.01
CA CYS A 10 0.79 8.87 -15.33
C CYS A 10 2.21 9.02 -15.92
N CYS A 11 2.33 9.75 -17.04
CA CYS A 11 3.58 10.00 -17.80
C CYS A 11 4.14 8.83 -18.64
N CYS A 12 3.31 7.98 -19.26
CA CYS A 12 3.75 6.97 -20.25
C CYS A 12 4.76 5.92 -19.74
N ALA A 13 5.03 5.88 -18.43
CA ALA A 13 5.93 4.92 -17.82
C ALA A 13 5.28 3.53 -17.73
N ASN A 14 6.11 2.51 -17.93
CA ASN A 14 5.71 1.12 -17.85
C ASN A 14 5.14 0.82 -16.44
N LEU A 15 4.02 0.09 -16.34
CA LEU A 15 3.31 -0.15 -15.08
C LEU A 15 4.23 -0.78 -14.01
N HIS A 16 5.22 -1.57 -14.47
CA HIS A 16 6.28 -2.16 -13.66
C HIS A 16 7.18 -1.11 -12.97
N THR A 17 7.62 -0.09 -13.70
CA THR A 17 8.45 0.99 -13.17
C THR A 17 7.66 1.83 -12.15
N GLY A 18 6.38 2.07 -12.40
CA GLY A 18 5.48 2.75 -11.46
C GLY A 18 5.37 2.02 -10.13
N THR A 19 5.16 0.70 -10.14
CA THR A 19 5.08 -0.10 -8.91
C THR A 19 6.39 -0.12 -8.12
N LEU A 20 7.55 -0.11 -8.79
CA LEU A 20 8.85 -0.05 -8.13
C LEU A 20 9.07 1.30 -7.45
N ILE A 21 8.80 2.41 -8.14
CA ILE A 21 8.94 3.76 -7.59
C ILE A 21 8.05 3.93 -6.36
N ILE A 22 6.79 3.49 -6.44
CA ILE A 22 5.85 3.53 -5.30
C ILE A 22 6.39 2.70 -4.13
N GLY A 23 6.88 1.48 -4.40
CA GLY A 23 7.49 0.63 -3.38
C GLY A 23 8.66 1.29 -2.67
N TYR A 24 9.58 1.91 -3.41
CA TYR A 24 10.73 2.62 -2.84
C TYR A 24 10.31 3.85 -2.02
N LEU A 25 9.37 4.67 -2.52
CA LEU A 25 8.88 5.84 -1.80
C LEU A 25 8.24 5.45 -0.46
N TYR A 26 7.41 4.40 -0.44
CA TYR A 26 6.81 3.89 0.79
C TYR A 26 7.82 3.24 1.74
N ALA A 27 8.84 2.56 1.20
CA ALA A 27 9.92 2.01 2.00
C ALA A 27 10.73 3.11 2.70
N ILE A 28 11.10 4.17 1.96
CA ILE A 28 11.81 5.33 2.52
C ILE A 28 10.96 6.03 3.58
N TRP A 29 9.66 6.24 3.30
CA TRP A 29 8.75 6.89 4.22
C TRP A 29 8.55 6.09 5.52
N SER A 30 8.28 4.78 5.40
CA SER A 30 8.11 3.90 6.58
C SER A 30 9.40 3.77 7.39
N LEU A 31 10.57 3.80 6.74
CA LEU A 31 11.86 3.80 7.42
C LEU A 31 12.07 5.09 8.21
N LEU A 32 11.70 6.25 7.64
CA LEU A 32 11.77 7.53 8.34
C LEU A 32 10.83 7.57 9.55
N GLU A 33 9.58 7.12 9.40
CA GLU A 33 8.63 7.00 10.52
C GLU A 33 9.15 6.06 11.60
N LEU A 34 9.71 4.90 11.22
CA LEU A 34 10.27 3.94 12.18
C LEU A 34 11.45 4.53 12.94
N VAL A 35 12.37 5.22 12.27
CA VAL A 35 13.50 5.90 12.92
C VAL A 35 13.00 6.93 13.93
N VAL A 36 12.01 7.75 13.55
CA VAL A 36 11.42 8.75 14.46
C VAL A 36 10.77 8.09 15.67
N TYR A 37 9.96 7.04 15.49
CA TYR A 37 9.30 6.37 16.62
C TYR A 37 10.29 5.64 17.53
N VAL A 38 11.29 4.95 16.97
CA VAL A 38 12.35 4.33 17.77
C VAL A 38 13.14 5.38 18.53
N LEU A 39 13.48 6.50 17.88
CA LEU A 39 14.18 7.61 18.51
C LEU A 39 13.34 8.20 19.66
N LEU A 40 12.03 8.41 19.46
CA LEU A 40 11.12 8.88 20.51
C LEU A 40 11.01 7.90 21.69
N VAL A 41 10.93 6.60 21.45
CA VAL A 41 10.95 5.58 22.52
C VAL A 41 12.26 5.64 23.31
N ARG A 42 13.38 5.88 22.63
CA ARG A 42 14.72 5.97 23.24
C ARG A 42 15.00 7.28 23.95
N LEU A 43 14.43 8.40 23.49
CA LEU A 43 14.56 9.72 24.10
C LEU A 43 13.50 10.00 25.17
N ALA A 44 12.39 9.27 25.20
CA ALA A 44 11.39 9.33 26.27
C ALA A 44 11.97 9.24 27.70
N PRO A 45 13.00 8.41 27.98
CA PRO A 45 13.63 8.41 29.32
C PRO A 45 14.57 9.61 29.59
N LEU A 46 14.98 10.40 28.59
CA LEU A 46 15.88 11.55 28.77
C LEU A 46 15.14 12.88 29.02
N GLY A 47 13.89 12.98 28.57
CA GLY A 47 13.07 14.19 28.69
C GLY A 47 12.22 14.20 29.95
N THR A 48 12.73 14.82 31.01
CA THR A 48 11.99 15.35 32.17
C THR A 48 11.39 14.35 33.18
N VAL A 49 12.03 14.29 34.35
CA VAL A 49 11.47 13.97 35.69
C VAL A 49 10.61 12.69 35.77
N GLY A 50 11.28 11.54 35.80
CA GLY A 50 11.01 10.43 36.73
C GLY A 50 9.65 9.71 36.74
N VAL A 51 8.67 10.12 35.93
CA VAL A 51 7.36 9.47 35.85
C VAL A 51 6.96 9.35 34.38
N VAL A 52 7.52 8.35 33.71
CA VAL A 52 7.09 7.98 32.36
C VAL A 52 5.67 7.44 32.48
N SER A 53 4.68 8.20 32.02
CA SER A 53 3.31 7.70 31.90
C SER A 53 3.32 6.46 31.01
N SER A 54 3.01 5.29 31.59
CA SER A 54 3.04 3.99 30.90
C SER A 54 2.27 4.00 29.58
N HIS A 55 1.21 4.81 29.50
CA HIS A 55 0.41 5.00 28.29
C HIS A 55 1.21 5.54 27.09
N LYS A 56 2.14 6.49 27.31
CA LYS A 56 2.96 7.05 26.23
C LYS A 56 3.96 6.02 25.70
N TYR A 57 4.60 5.27 26.60
CA TYR A 57 5.54 4.23 26.20
C TYR A 57 4.86 3.12 25.38
N ILE A 58 3.69 2.66 25.82
CA ILE A 58 2.90 1.66 25.10
C ILE A 58 2.47 2.20 23.73
N PHE A 59 2.03 3.45 23.65
CA PHE A 59 1.62 4.08 22.38
C PHE A 59 2.78 4.18 21.38
N TYR A 60 3.95 4.67 21.79
CA TYR A 60 5.10 4.75 20.89
C TYR A 60 5.65 3.36 20.52
N GLY A 61 5.59 2.40 21.44
CA GLY A 61 5.97 1.01 21.19
C GLY A 61 5.09 0.33 20.14
N THR A 62 3.76 0.47 20.24
CA THR A 62 2.84 -0.08 19.23
C THR A 62 3.00 0.64 17.88
N ALA A 63 3.23 1.95 17.87
CA ALA A 63 3.52 2.69 16.64
C ALA A 63 4.81 2.22 15.95
N ALA A 64 5.86 1.90 16.72
CA ALA A 64 7.10 1.32 16.19
C ALA A 64 6.87 -0.07 15.56
N ILE A 65 6.02 -0.90 16.18
CA ILE A 65 5.66 -2.22 15.63
C ILE A 65 4.88 -2.06 14.32
N VAL A 66 3.87 -1.17 14.29
CA VAL A 66 3.06 -0.91 13.09
C VAL A 66 3.89 -0.38 11.94
N SER A 67 4.83 0.55 12.20
CA SER A 67 5.76 1.04 11.18
C SER A 67 6.71 -0.06 10.69
N GLY A 68 7.16 -0.96 11.58
CA GLY A 68 7.96 -2.14 11.20
C GLY A 68 7.20 -3.11 10.28
N VAL A 69 5.94 -3.41 10.58
CA VAL A 69 5.09 -4.25 9.72
C VAL A 69 4.87 -3.58 8.36
N THR A 70 4.65 -2.27 8.35
CA THR A 70 4.46 -1.48 7.12
C THR A 70 5.72 -1.49 6.25
N LEU A 71 6.91 -1.40 6.86
CA LEU A 71 8.19 -1.50 6.18
C LEU A 71 8.37 -2.90 5.59
N PHE A 72 8.09 -3.95 6.36
CA PHE A 72 8.15 -5.34 5.88
C PHE A 72 7.21 -5.55 4.68
N CYS A 73 5.97 -5.07 4.75
CA CYS A 73 5.04 -5.10 3.62
C CYS A 73 5.56 -4.32 2.40
N SER A 74 6.24 -3.20 2.61
CA SER A 74 6.80 -2.40 1.51
C SER A 74 7.97 -3.12 0.82
N LEU A 75 8.81 -3.83 1.59
CA LEU A 75 9.85 -4.71 1.05
C LEU A 75 9.26 -5.88 0.26
N LEU A 76 8.17 -6.49 0.76
CA LEU A 76 7.44 -7.52 0.00
C LEU A 76 6.95 -7.01 -1.35
N LEU A 77 6.52 -5.75 -1.43
CA LEU A 77 6.08 -5.16 -2.70
C LEU A 77 7.25 -4.99 -3.68
N ILE A 78 8.42 -4.56 -3.19
CA ILE A 78 9.64 -4.49 -4.01
C ILE A 78 10.02 -5.89 -4.52
N LEU A 79 10.01 -6.90 -3.64
CA LEU A 79 10.28 -8.29 -4.03
C LEU A 79 9.23 -8.85 -5.01
N ALA A 80 7.96 -8.49 -4.83
CA ALA A 80 6.87 -8.87 -5.72
C ALA A 80 7.08 -8.29 -7.13
N ALA A 81 7.50 -7.03 -7.20
CA ALA A 81 7.81 -6.36 -8.45
C ALA A 81 8.95 -7.10 -9.18
N TYR A 82 10.05 -7.43 -8.49
CA TYR A 82 11.17 -8.17 -9.10
C TYR A 82 10.80 -9.60 -9.51
N LYS A 83 10.09 -10.35 -8.65
CA LYS A 83 9.73 -11.76 -8.91
C LYS A 83 8.48 -11.94 -9.78
N LYS A 84 7.81 -10.86 -10.18
CA LYS A 84 6.50 -10.87 -10.88
C LYS A 84 5.45 -11.71 -10.16
N LEU A 85 5.49 -11.77 -8.82
CA LEU A 85 4.55 -12.58 -8.04
C LEU A 85 3.35 -11.72 -7.62
N PRO A 86 2.13 -11.99 -8.13
CA PRO A 86 0.95 -11.18 -7.83
C PRO A 86 0.51 -11.35 -6.38
N PHE A 87 0.75 -12.51 -5.76
CA PHE A 87 0.34 -12.78 -4.39
C PHE A 87 1.03 -11.87 -3.36
N LEU A 88 2.29 -11.48 -3.59
CA LEU A 88 3.07 -10.68 -2.64
C LEU A 88 2.68 -9.19 -2.62
N THR A 89 1.89 -8.70 -3.58
CA THR A 89 1.41 -7.31 -3.55
C THR A 89 0.17 -7.13 -2.68
N LEU A 90 -0.56 -8.23 -2.38
CA LEU A 90 -1.81 -8.18 -1.62
C LEU A 90 -1.64 -7.70 -0.18
N PRO A 91 -0.70 -8.23 0.63
CA PRO A 91 -0.55 -7.83 2.03
C PRO A 91 -0.28 -6.32 2.17
N TRP A 92 0.57 -5.78 1.30
CA TRP A 92 0.84 -4.34 1.29
C TRP A 92 -0.41 -3.54 0.96
N THR A 93 -1.13 -3.88 -0.12
CA THR A 93 -2.34 -3.12 -0.50
C THR A 93 -3.42 -3.12 0.59
N ILE A 94 -3.57 -4.25 1.30
CA ILE A 94 -4.53 -4.38 2.40
C ILE A 94 -4.10 -3.48 3.57
N VAL A 95 -2.84 -3.55 4.00
CA VAL A 95 -2.33 -2.74 5.11
C VAL A 95 -2.41 -1.25 4.78
N THR A 96 -1.96 -0.83 3.58
CA THR A 96 -2.06 0.56 3.15
C THR A 96 -3.50 1.02 3.00
N GLY A 97 -4.40 0.15 2.55
CA GLY A 97 -5.83 0.45 2.44
C GLY A 97 -6.47 0.72 3.80
N ILE A 98 -6.19 -0.12 4.80
CA ILE A 98 -6.66 0.06 6.18
C ILE A 98 -6.12 1.37 6.76
N LEU A 99 -4.81 1.62 6.64
CA LEU A 99 -4.19 2.86 7.13
C LEU A 99 -4.81 4.10 6.46
N THR A 100 -5.05 4.04 5.15
CA THR A 100 -5.68 5.14 4.42
C THR A 100 -7.09 5.40 4.91
N ALA A 101 -7.88 4.35 5.18
CA ALA A 101 -9.23 4.48 5.73
C ALA A 101 -9.20 5.15 7.12
N VAL A 102 -8.26 4.76 7.99
CA VAL A 102 -8.08 5.38 9.31
C VAL A 102 -7.73 6.86 9.18
N PHE A 103 -6.78 7.22 8.30
CA PHE A 103 -6.44 8.62 8.06
C PHE A 103 -7.62 9.42 7.53
N PHE A 104 -8.44 8.83 6.66
CA PHE A 104 -9.64 9.48 6.14
C PHE A 104 -10.67 9.75 7.25
N VAL A 105 -10.92 8.77 8.13
CA VAL A 105 -11.79 8.96 9.30
C VAL A 105 -11.26 10.05 10.21
N LEU A 106 -9.95 10.05 10.51
CA LEU A 106 -9.31 11.10 11.31
C LEU A 106 -9.45 12.49 10.67
N CYS A 107 -9.32 12.59 9.35
CA CYS A 107 -9.56 13.85 8.64
C CYS A 107 -11.02 14.31 8.80
N LEU A 108 -11.99 13.42 8.64
CA LEU A 108 -13.41 13.76 8.83
C LEU A 108 -13.68 14.21 10.26
N THR A 109 -13.13 13.51 11.26
CA THR A 109 -13.24 13.89 12.67
C THR A 109 -12.60 15.26 12.92
N GLY A 110 -11.41 15.52 12.35
CA GLY A 110 -10.75 16.82 12.44
C GLY A 110 -11.58 17.95 11.83
N ILE A 111 -12.17 17.74 10.65
CA ILE A 111 -13.07 18.71 10.01
C ILE A 111 -14.30 18.96 10.89
N SER A 112 -14.88 17.92 11.49
CA SER A 112 -16.02 18.07 12.40
C SER A 112 -15.68 18.88 13.66
N LEU A 113 -14.48 18.70 14.22
CA LEU A 113 -14.01 19.45 15.38
C LEU A 113 -13.79 20.94 15.04
N ILE A 114 -13.14 21.22 13.90
CA ILE A 114 -12.91 22.59 13.42
C ILE A 114 -14.22 23.32 13.16
N LEU A 115 -15.22 22.63 12.61
CA LEU A 115 -16.53 23.24 12.33
C LEU A 115 -17.28 23.58 13.63
N GLN A 116 -16.98 22.90 14.73
CA GLN A 116 -17.62 23.08 16.02
C GLN A 116 -16.89 24.09 16.92
N ASP A 117 -15.58 24.30 16.72
CA ASP A 117 -14.76 25.17 17.55
C ASP A 117 -14.41 26.50 16.84
N THR A 118 -14.80 27.63 17.43
CA THR A 118 -14.60 28.98 16.85
C THR A 118 -13.32 29.60 17.43
N GLY A 119 -12.17 28.91 17.28
CA GLY A 119 -10.91 29.24 17.95
C GLY A 119 -9.77 29.65 17.01
N GLU A 120 -8.82 30.45 17.53
CA GLU A 120 -7.67 31.03 16.80
C GLU A 120 -6.62 30.01 16.31
N MET A 121 -6.72 28.72 16.67
CA MET A 121 -5.80 27.65 16.23
C MET A 121 -6.17 27.02 14.87
N LEU A 122 -7.20 27.55 14.19
CA LEU A 122 -7.78 27.01 12.96
C LEU A 122 -6.77 26.78 11.82
N GLU A 123 -5.78 27.68 11.68
CA GLU A 123 -4.86 27.67 10.54
C GLU A 123 -3.96 26.43 10.51
N ILE A 124 -3.42 26.04 11.68
CA ILE A 124 -2.51 24.89 11.80
C ILE A 124 -3.29 23.59 11.57
N GLU A 125 -4.50 23.49 12.11
CA GLU A 125 -5.34 22.29 11.98
C GLU A 125 -5.78 22.08 10.52
N ILE A 126 -6.14 23.15 9.80
CA ILE A 126 -6.47 23.10 8.38
C ILE A 126 -5.29 22.58 7.55
N ILE A 127 -4.07 23.09 7.80
CA ILE A 127 -2.87 22.64 7.08
C ILE A 127 -2.64 21.14 7.31
N ILE A 128 -2.78 20.68 8.56
CA ILE A 128 -2.61 19.26 8.92
C ILE A 128 -3.63 18.40 8.16
N ILE A 129 -4.91 18.81 8.12
CA ILE A 129 -5.96 18.10 7.40
C ILE A 129 -5.67 18.05 5.90
N ILE A 130 -5.25 19.15 5.28
CA ILE A 130 -4.92 19.20 3.85
C ILE A 130 -3.77 18.24 3.53
N VAL A 131 -2.73 18.20 4.36
CA VAL A 131 -1.60 17.27 4.18
C VAL A 131 -2.08 15.82 4.31
N HIS A 132 -2.91 15.50 5.30
CA HIS A 132 -3.41 14.14 5.52
C HIS A 132 -4.37 13.69 4.41
N LEU A 133 -5.22 14.59 3.92
CA LEU A 133 -6.13 14.35 2.81
C LEU A 133 -5.35 14.11 1.50
N THR A 134 -4.35 14.95 1.22
CA THR A 134 -3.48 14.80 0.04
C THR A 134 -2.75 13.46 0.09
N ARG A 135 -2.22 13.08 1.26
CA ARG A 135 -1.58 11.77 1.49
C ARG A 135 -2.56 10.62 1.22
N ALA A 136 -3.81 10.73 1.67
CA ALA A 136 -4.84 9.73 1.43
C ALA A 136 -5.20 9.61 -0.07
N CYS A 137 -5.31 10.73 -0.79
CA CYS A 137 -5.56 10.70 -2.23
C CYS A 137 -4.42 10.02 -3.00
N ILE A 138 -3.17 10.34 -2.66
CA ILE A 138 -1.98 9.72 -3.27
C ILE A 138 -1.96 8.22 -2.96
N SER A 139 -2.26 7.81 -1.71
CA SER A 139 -2.26 6.39 -1.35
C SER A 139 -3.34 5.60 -2.10
N VAL A 140 -4.53 6.16 -2.27
CA VAL A 140 -5.60 5.54 -3.10
C VAL A 140 -5.11 5.35 -4.54
N TYR A 141 -4.47 6.34 -5.14
CA TYR A 141 -3.90 6.20 -6.47
C TYR A 141 -2.85 5.08 -6.53
N CYS A 142 -1.95 5.01 -5.55
CA CYS A 142 -0.95 3.95 -5.44
C CYS A 142 -1.60 2.56 -5.32
N ILE A 143 -2.66 2.42 -4.53
CA ILE A 143 -3.41 1.16 -4.39
C ILE A 143 -4.01 0.74 -5.73
N ILE A 144 -4.63 1.67 -6.47
CA ILE A 144 -5.22 1.39 -7.79
C ILE A 144 -4.15 0.92 -8.77
N VAL A 145 -2.98 1.58 -8.81
CA VAL A 145 -1.87 1.21 -9.71
C VAL A 145 -1.35 -0.19 -9.39
N VAL A 146 -1.11 -0.49 -8.11
CA VAL A 146 -0.62 -1.81 -7.67
C VAL A 146 -1.67 -2.90 -7.94
N HIS A 147 -2.94 -2.62 -7.67
CA HIS A 147 -4.03 -3.55 -7.96
C HIS A 147 -4.20 -3.79 -9.46
N SER A 148 -4.05 -2.75 -10.28
CA SER A 148 -4.06 -2.87 -11.75
C SER A 148 -2.93 -3.79 -12.23
N ARG A 149 -1.70 -3.66 -11.68
CA ARG A 149 -0.60 -4.56 -12.05
C ARG A 149 -0.83 -5.99 -11.56
N HIS A 150 -1.35 -6.17 -10.36
CA HIS A 150 -1.72 -7.49 -9.83
C HIS A 150 -2.65 -8.21 -10.79
N LYS A 151 -3.73 -7.54 -11.22
CA LYS A 151 -4.64 -8.07 -12.23
C LYS A 151 -3.92 -8.38 -13.54
N GLN A 152 -3.08 -7.48 -14.05
CA GLN A 152 -2.37 -7.72 -15.30
C GLN A 152 -1.51 -8.99 -15.27
N ILE A 153 -0.79 -9.24 -14.16
CA ILE A 153 0.00 -10.48 -13.99
C ILE A 153 -0.91 -11.70 -13.99
N MET A 154 -2.03 -11.64 -13.28
CA MET A 154 -2.98 -12.75 -13.18
C MET A 154 -3.58 -13.12 -14.54
N TYR A 155 -3.93 -12.13 -15.36
CA TYR A 155 -4.42 -12.37 -16.72
C TYR A 155 -3.34 -12.96 -17.64
N GLU A 156 -2.09 -12.47 -17.55
CA GLU A 156 -0.95 -13.04 -18.29
C GLU A 156 -0.71 -14.51 -17.89
N ASP A 157 -0.84 -14.86 -16.61
CA ASP A 157 -0.65 -16.23 -16.11
C ASP A 157 -1.80 -17.17 -16.51
N ASP A 158 -3.05 -16.69 -16.43
CA ASP A 158 -4.23 -17.44 -16.89
C ASP A 158 -4.15 -17.70 -18.41
N GLU A 159 -3.80 -16.71 -19.22
CA GLU A 159 -3.65 -16.88 -20.67
C GLU A 159 -2.57 -17.92 -21.03
N ASN A 160 -1.43 -17.87 -20.35
CA ASN A 160 -0.37 -18.88 -20.50
C ASN A 160 -0.85 -20.28 -20.08
N ARG A 161 -1.63 -20.37 -19.00
CA ARG A 161 -2.21 -21.63 -18.53
C ARG A 161 -3.23 -22.16 -19.54
N PHE A 162 -4.07 -21.32 -20.13
CA PHE A 162 -4.99 -21.69 -21.20
C PHE A 162 -4.24 -22.16 -22.44
N GLN A 163 -3.19 -21.47 -22.89
CA GLN A 163 -2.38 -21.90 -24.03
C GLN A 163 -1.65 -23.24 -23.77
N ARG A 164 -1.19 -23.49 -22.55
CA ARG A 164 -0.62 -24.78 -22.15
C ARG A 164 -1.67 -25.89 -22.13
N SER A 165 -2.88 -25.60 -21.62
CA SER A 165 -4.00 -26.55 -21.58
C SER A 165 -4.62 -26.82 -22.95
N ALA A 166 -4.55 -25.87 -23.88
CA ALA A 166 -5.09 -26.00 -25.24
C ALA A 166 -4.27 -26.94 -26.15
N ARG A 167 -3.16 -27.51 -25.68
CA ARG A 167 -2.32 -28.42 -26.47
C ARG A 167 -2.51 -29.89 -26.09
N ARG A 168 -3.65 -30.46 -26.47
CA ARG A 168 -3.73 -31.82 -27.07
C ARG A 168 -5.05 -32.06 -27.81
N TYR A 169 -5.35 -31.25 -28.83
CA TYR A 169 -6.23 -31.76 -29.91
C TYR A 169 -5.38 -32.73 -30.74
N GLN A 170 -5.44 -34.00 -30.38
CA GLN A 170 -4.89 -35.08 -31.20
C GLN A 170 -6.01 -35.44 -32.17
N PRO A 171 -5.93 -35.03 -33.46
CA PRO A 171 -6.94 -35.44 -34.42
C PRO A 171 -6.95 -36.97 -34.45
N VAL A 172 -8.13 -37.56 -34.29
CA VAL A 172 -8.32 -39.00 -34.44
C VAL A 172 -8.00 -39.33 -35.89
N GLU A 173 -6.91 -40.05 -36.11
CA GLU A 173 -6.52 -40.54 -37.43
C GLU A 173 -7.53 -41.62 -37.82
N ILE A 174 -8.55 -41.24 -38.61
CA ILE A 174 -9.49 -42.19 -39.19
C ILE A 174 -8.72 -42.90 -40.30
N ARG A 175 -8.15 -44.08 -39.99
CA ARG A 175 -7.64 -44.97 -41.02
C ARG A 175 -8.84 -45.50 -41.79
N ASP A 176 -9.04 -44.99 -42.99
CA ASP A 176 -10.00 -45.55 -43.94
C ASP A 176 -9.60 -47.01 -44.20
N VAL A 177 -10.35 -47.93 -43.60
CA VAL A 177 -10.28 -49.35 -43.92
C VAL A 177 -10.94 -49.49 -45.28
N ALA A 178 -10.12 -49.47 -46.33
CA ALA A 178 -10.55 -49.85 -47.67
C ALA A 178 -11.04 -51.30 -47.62
N MET A 179 -12.34 -51.49 -47.83
CA MET A 179 -12.98 -52.76 -48.13
C MET A 179 -13.40 -52.75 -49.60
#